data_AF-A0A1M3MMS1-F1
#
_entry.id   AF-A0A1M3MMS1-F1
#
_cell.length_a   1.000
_cell.length_b   1.000
_cell.length_c   1.000
_cell.angle_alpha   90.00
_cell.angle_beta   90.00
_cell.angle_gamma   90.00
#
_symmetry.space_group_name_H-M   'P 1'
#
loop_
_entity.id
_entity.type
_entity.pdbx_description
1 polymer ?
#
loop_
_entity_poly.entity_id
_entity_poly.type
_entity_poly.pdbx_seq_one_letter_code
_entity_poly.pdbx_strand_id
1 'polypeptide(L)'
;MLPNKGRRLPRWTGVLGGRETYAETIAELLRKEHGDSHRAIKQLMRQTDASERTVKHWLSAQHGPDAVYFLRLVVSSPVIRAFLLGLIESPAANALTAPVDRFSLAAAREAYAAGEAAGGRPATAAGRNDPERVLERDPINVPDPIELSDRQRWFLARVAEGIRCGAREIAAAWQVSLKTARRDIGALQKAQLLEYVGSRRKGRYRRTSG
;
A
#
# COMPACT_ATOMS: atom_id res chain seq x y z
N MET A 1 -9.24 -24.19 -29.58
CA MET A 1 -8.75 -24.32 -28.18
C MET A 1 -7.97 -23.05 -27.84
N LEU A 2 -8.40 -22.27 -26.85
CA LEU A 2 -7.66 -21.10 -26.40
C LEU A 2 -6.44 -21.56 -25.57
N PRO A 3 -5.24 -20.98 -25.76
CA PRO A 3 -4.05 -21.41 -25.02
C PRO A 3 -4.23 -21.14 -23.51
N ASN A 4 -4.04 -22.19 -22.71
CA ASN A 4 -4.17 -22.18 -21.25
C ASN A 4 -2.95 -21.53 -20.56
N LYS A 5 -2.66 -20.26 -20.88
CA LYS A 5 -1.57 -19.47 -20.28
C LYS A 5 -2.13 -18.20 -19.64
N GLY A 6 -3.18 -18.32 -18.84
CA GLY A 6 -3.87 -17.21 -18.18
C GLY A 6 -3.32 -16.81 -16.79
N ARG A 7 -2.10 -17.20 -16.40
CA ARG A 7 -1.60 -16.90 -15.03
C ARG A 7 -0.90 -15.55 -14.87
N ARG A 8 -0.53 -14.86 -15.96
CA ARG A 8 0.20 -13.59 -15.90
C ARG A 8 -0.30 -12.64 -16.98
N LEU A 9 -0.67 -11.44 -16.57
CA LEU A 9 -0.92 -10.35 -17.51
C LEU A 9 0.38 -10.06 -18.29
N PRO A 10 0.28 -9.69 -19.58
CA PRO A 10 1.44 -9.27 -20.34
C PRO A 10 2.12 -8.11 -19.61
N ARG A 11 3.46 -8.14 -19.55
CA ARG A 11 4.22 -7.05 -18.94
C ARG A 11 4.06 -5.81 -19.80
N TRP A 12 3.72 -4.68 -19.18
CA TRP A 12 3.70 -3.40 -19.84
C TRP A 12 5.11 -3.09 -20.38
N THR A 13 5.23 -3.00 -21.71
CA THR A 13 6.45 -2.58 -22.39
C THR A 13 6.34 -1.08 -22.64
N GLY A 14 6.84 -0.27 -21.70
CA GLY A 14 6.80 1.18 -21.78
C GLY A 14 7.50 1.85 -20.60
N VAL A 15 7.41 3.17 -20.51
CA VAL A 15 7.91 3.95 -19.36
C VAL A 15 7.20 3.43 -18.10
N LEU A 16 7.96 3.13 -17.05
CA LEU A 16 7.51 2.41 -15.83
C LEU A 16 7.14 0.92 -16.06
N GLY A 17 7.81 0.23 -16.98
CA GLY A 17 7.54 -1.19 -17.31
C GLY A 17 7.71 -2.22 -16.18
N GLY A 18 8.15 -1.79 -15.00
CA GLY A 18 8.28 -2.63 -13.81
C GLY A 18 8.08 -1.84 -12.51
N ARG A 19 7.75 -2.56 -11.44
CA ARG A 19 7.58 -1.98 -10.09
C ARG A 19 8.86 -1.32 -9.56
N GLU A 20 10.01 -1.86 -9.91
CA GLU A 20 11.34 -1.32 -9.55
C GLU A 20 11.58 0.00 -10.26
N THR A 21 11.49 0.01 -11.59
CA THR A 21 11.61 1.24 -12.39
C THR A 21 10.62 2.31 -11.96
N TYR A 22 9.39 1.92 -11.62
CA TYR A 22 8.40 2.82 -11.04
C TYR A 22 8.85 3.41 -9.70
N ALA A 23 9.28 2.56 -8.76
CA ALA A 23 9.76 3.02 -7.45
C ALA A 23 10.96 3.95 -7.58
N GLU A 24 11.94 3.62 -8.42
CA GLU A 24 13.14 4.43 -8.68
C GLU A 24 12.79 5.79 -9.27
N THR A 25 11.94 5.81 -10.32
CA THR A 25 11.53 7.05 -10.99
C THR A 25 10.83 7.99 -10.00
N ILE A 26 9.87 7.48 -9.24
CA ILE A 26 9.14 8.29 -8.27
C ILE A 26 10.07 8.76 -7.14
N ALA A 27 10.95 7.90 -6.64
CA ALA A 27 11.91 8.27 -5.61
C ALA A 27 12.81 9.41 -6.07
N GLU A 28 13.30 9.35 -7.31
CA GLU A 28 14.13 10.40 -7.88
C GLU A 28 13.38 11.72 -8.03
N LEU A 29 12.15 11.71 -8.53
CA LEU A 29 11.33 12.92 -8.66
C LEU A 29 11.05 13.56 -7.29
N LEU A 30 10.69 12.75 -6.28
CA LEU A 30 10.45 13.23 -4.93
C LEU A 30 11.71 13.80 -4.27
N ARG A 31 12.87 13.17 -4.46
CA ARG A 31 14.15 13.70 -3.95
C ARG A 31 14.57 14.98 -4.66
N LYS A 32 14.32 15.09 -5.97
CA LYS A 32 14.58 16.32 -6.73
C LYS A 32 13.72 17.48 -6.25
N GLU A 33 12.45 17.22 -5.93
CA GLU A 33 11.53 18.26 -5.46
C GLU A 33 11.74 18.65 -3.99
N HIS A 34 11.90 17.67 -3.11
CA HIS A 34 11.86 17.90 -1.66
C HIS A 34 13.20 17.69 -0.95
N GLY A 35 14.18 17.05 -1.60
CA GLY A 35 15.41 16.56 -0.97
C GLY A 35 15.19 15.26 -0.19
N ASP A 36 16.19 14.87 0.64
CA ASP A 36 16.15 13.67 1.49
C ASP A 36 16.00 13.97 2.99
N SER A 37 15.76 15.24 3.33
CA SER A 37 15.75 15.71 4.72
C SER A 37 14.56 15.17 5.52
N HIS A 38 14.69 15.16 6.85
CA HIS A 38 13.55 14.84 7.73
C HIS A 38 12.35 15.78 7.50
N ARG A 39 12.61 17.04 7.14
CA ARG A 39 11.57 18.01 6.75
C ARG A 39 10.80 17.57 5.50
N ALA A 40 11.51 17.06 4.49
CA ALA A 40 10.90 16.52 3.26
C ALA A 40 9.94 15.37 3.59
N ILE A 41 10.36 14.47 4.48
CA ILE A 41 9.54 13.35 4.95
C ILE A 41 8.26 13.85 5.62
N LYS A 42 8.36 14.78 6.57
CA LYS A 42 7.18 15.34 7.26
C LYS A 42 6.24 16.09 6.32
N GLN A 43 6.79 16.77 5.30
CA GLN A 43 5.99 17.45 4.28
C GLN A 43 5.20 16.45 3.44
N LEU A 44 5.85 15.40 2.94
CA LEU A 44 5.20 14.35 2.15
C LEU A 44 4.13 13.61 2.95
N MET A 45 4.41 13.31 4.23
CA MET A 45 3.39 12.74 5.13
C MET A 45 2.17 13.65 5.23
N ARG A 46 2.35 14.96 5.43
CA ARG A 46 1.23 15.92 5.54
C ARG A 46 0.43 16.02 4.23
N GLN A 47 1.09 15.97 3.09
CA GLN A 47 0.45 16.09 1.78
C GLN A 47 -0.30 14.84 1.34
N THR A 48 0.16 13.65 1.77
CA THR A 48 -0.36 12.37 1.28
C THR A 48 -1.06 11.55 2.36
N ASP A 49 -1.03 12.00 3.61
CA ASP A 49 -1.47 11.27 4.81
C ASP A 49 -0.79 9.89 4.96
N ALA A 50 0.38 9.72 4.33
CA ALA A 50 1.15 8.49 4.42
C ALA A 50 1.96 8.44 5.71
N SER A 51 2.21 7.22 6.21
CA SER A 51 3.11 7.04 7.35
C SER A 51 4.55 7.38 6.99
N GLU A 52 5.34 7.72 8.00
CA GLU A 52 6.77 7.97 7.84
C GLU A 52 7.50 6.79 7.18
N ARG A 53 7.15 5.56 7.56
CA ARG A 53 7.71 4.33 6.97
C ARG A 53 7.40 4.26 5.48
N THR A 54 6.16 4.54 5.10
CA THR A 54 5.71 4.52 3.70
C THR A 54 6.48 5.55 2.87
N VAL A 55 6.60 6.79 3.36
CA VAL A 55 7.36 7.85 2.70
C VAL A 55 8.84 7.50 2.59
N LYS A 56 9.45 6.94 3.64
CA LYS A 56 10.83 6.45 3.61
C LYS A 56 11.04 5.37 2.56
N HIS A 57 10.11 4.43 2.42
CA HIS A 57 10.19 3.41 1.38
C HIS A 57 10.10 4.00 -0.03
N TRP A 58 9.29 5.04 -0.24
CA TRP A 58 9.23 5.76 -1.52
C TRP A 58 10.55 6.46 -1.82
N LEU A 59 11.08 7.24 -0.87
CA LEU A 59 12.33 7.98 -1.05
C LEU A 59 13.55 7.07 -1.21
N SER A 60 13.52 5.86 -0.63
CA SER A 60 14.57 4.85 -0.79
C SER A 60 14.36 3.93 -2.01
N ALA A 61 13.36 4.20 -2.86
CA ALA A 61 12.98 3.35 -4.00
C ALA A 61 12.68 1.88 -3.64
N GLN A 62 12.43 1.55 -2.36
CA GLN A 62 12.15 0.17 -1.96
C GLN A 62 10.79 -0.29 -2.47
N HIS A 63 9.80 0.61 -2.38
CA HIS A 63 8.47 0.44 -2.94
C HIS A 63 7.99 1.77 -3.49
N GLY A 64 7.35 1.77 -4.66
CA GLY A 64 6.65 2.95 -5.15
C GLY A 64 5.33 3.19 -4.40
N PRO A 65 4.74 4.39 -4.51
CA PRO A 65 3.41 4.66 -3.97
C PRO A 65 2.37 3.77 -4.67
N ASP A 66 1.42 3.23 -3.90
CA ASP A 66 0.25 2.59 -4.50
C ASP A 66 -0.62 3.63 -5.23
N ALA A 67 -1.68 3.17 -5.90
CA ALA A 67 -2.52 4.05 -6.70
C ALA A 67 -3.12 5.23 -5.90
N VAL A 68 -3.53 5.00 -4.64
CA VAL A 68 -4.15 6.05 -3.83
C VAL A 68 -3.12 7.11 -3.45
N TYR A 69 -1.95 6.68 -2.97
CA TYR A 69 -0.88 7.62 -2.62
C TYR A 69 -0.28 8.30 -3.85
N PHE A 70 -0.20 7.61 -4.98
CA PHE A 70 0.25 8.19 -6.24
C PHE A 70 -0.69 9.30 -6.69
N LEU A 71 -2.01 9.08 -6.66
CA LEU A 71 -2.98 10.12 -6.98
C LEU A 71 -2.90 11.32 -6.02
N ARG A 72 -2.70 11.08 -4.73
CA ARG A 72 -2.45 12.17 -3.76
C ARG A 72 -1.21 12.96 -4.12
N LEU A 73 -0.12 12.30 -4.50
CA LEU A 73 1.10 12.95 -4.98
C LEU A 73 0.86 13.74 -6.27
N VAL A 74 0.09 13.23 -7.23
CA VAL A 74 -0.27 13.96 -8.46
C VAL A 74 -1.02 15.26 -8.13
N VAL A 75 -1.88 15.25 -7.12
CA VAL A 75 -2.57 16.47 -6.67
C VAL A 75 -1.59 17.41 -5.94
N SER A 76 -0.78 16.88 -5.02
CA SER A 76 0.03 17.71 -4.11
C SER A 76 1.41 18.14 -4.62
N SER A 77 1.99 17.41 -5.58
CA SER A 77 3.33 17.62 -6.13
C SER A 77 3.24 18.09 -7.59
N PRO A 78 3.67 19.32 -7.92
CA PRO A 78 3.78 19.77 -9.30
C PRO A 78 4.75 18.94 -10.15
N VAL A 79 5.83 18.40 -9.57
CA VAL A 79 6.82 17.61 -10.31
C VAL A 79 6.24 16.25 -10.75
N ILE A 80 5.56 15.55 -9.83
CA ILE A 80 4.90 14.27 -10.13
C ILE A 80 3.75 14.48 -11.12
N ARG A 81 3.00 15.59 -10.99
CA ARG A 81 1.93 15.94 -11.94
C ARG A 81 2.46 16.20 -13.34
N ALA A 82 3.53 17.00 -13.47
CA ALA A 82 4.14 17.28 -14.77
C ALA A 82 4.68 16.01 -15.42
N PHE A 83 5.30 15.13 -14.63
CA PHE A 83 5.74 13.82 -15.10
C PHE A 83 4.58 12.98 -15.65
N LEU A 84 3.45 12.88 -14.92
CA LEU A 84 2.28 12.13 -15.39
C LEU A 84 1.70 12.70 -16.69
N LEU A 85 1.57 14.03 -16.79
CA LEU A 85 1.09 14.68 -18.02
C LEU A 85 2.01 14.39 -19.21
N GLY A 86 3.33 14.45 -19.01
CA GLY A 86 4.29 14.09 -20.06
C GLY A 86 4.19 12.63 -20.53
N LEU A 87 3.76 11.71 -19.65
CA LEU A 87 3.48 10.32 -20.06
C LEU A 87 2.22 10.22 -20.92
N ILE A 88 1.17 10.97 -20.58
CA ILE A 88 -0.12 10.98 -21.29
C ILE A 88 0.01 11.66 -22.65
N GLU A 89 0.78 12.74 -22.72
CA GLU A 89 0.99 13.53 -23.94
C GLU A 89 2.04 12.91 -24.88
N SER A 90 2.74 11.85 -24.43
CA SER A 90 3.74 11.17 -25.24
C SER A 90 3.12 10.58 -26.52
N PRO A 91 3.77 10.70 -27.69
CA PRO A 91 3.28 10.13 -28.96
C PRO A 91 2.94 8.63 -28.87
N ALA A 92 3.59 7.89 -27.96
CA ALA A 92 3.30 6.48 -27.69
C ALA A 92 1.94 6.25 -26.99
N ALA A 93 1.45 7.21 -26.20
CA ALA A 93 0.13 7.15 -25.57
C ALA A 93 -1.00 7.54 -26.53
N ASN A 94 -0.72 8.43 -27.50
CA ASN A 94 -1.67 8.78 -28.57
C ASN A 94 -2.04 7.60 -29.49
N ALA A 95 -1.23 6.55 -29.54
CA ALA A 95 -1.55 5.34 -30.31
C ALA A 95 -2.66 4.47 -29.65
N LEU A 96 -2.98 4.68 -28.37
CA LEU A 96 -3.94 3.87 -27.60
C LEU A 96 -5.32 4.53 -27.43
N THR A 97 -5.53 5.73 -27.96
CA THR A 97 -6.78 6.49 -27.80
C THR A 97 -7.84 6.05 -28.81
N ALA A 98 -8.43 4.86 -28.58
CA ALA A 98 -9.85 4.71 -28.88
C ALA A 98 -10.64 5.71 -28.01
N PRO A 99 -11.79 6.25 -28.47
CA PRO A 99 -12.45 7.37 -27.80
C PRO A 99 -12.89 6.93 -26.40
N VAL A 100 -12.19 7.42 -25.38
CA VAL A 100 -12.65 7.32 -23.99
C VAL A 100 -13.91 8.18 -23.90
N ASP A 101 -15.03 7.51 -23.70
CA ASP A 101 -16.35 8.11 -23.77
C ASP A 101 -16.46 9.33 -22.84
N ARG A 102 -16.83 10.49 -23.42
CA ARG A 102 -16.93 11.78 -22.71
C ARG A 102 -17.87 11.72 -21.50
N PHE A 103 -18.85 10.82 -21.51
CA PHE A 103 -19.75 10.59 -20.39
C PHE A 103 -19.04 10.01 -19.15
N SER A 104 -18.02 9.17 -19.35
CA SER A 104 -17.24 8.57 -18.25
C SER A 104 -16.38 9.62 -17.53
N LEU A 105 -15.91 10.63 -18.25
CA LEU A 105 -15.09 11.71 -17.70
C LEU A 105 -15.91 12.69 -16.85
N ALA A 106 -17.13 13.02 -17.29
CA ALA A 106 -18.02 13.90 -16.54
C ALA A 106 -18.44 13.26 -15.21
N ALA A 107 -18.87 11.99 -15.24
CA ALA A 107 -19.21 11.24 -14.04
C ALA A 107 -18.02 11.10 -13.06
N ALA A 108 -16.81 10.87 -13.58
CA ALA A 108 -15.61 10.81 -12.74
C ALA A 108 -15.28 12.15 -12.08
N ARG A 109 -15.50 13.27 -12.78
CA ARG A 109 -15.34 14.63 -12.24
C ARG A 109 -16.36 14.95 -11.16
N GLU A 110 -17.61 14.56 -11.35
CA GLU A 110 -18.67 14.73 -10.36
C GLU A 110 -18.39 13.88 -9.11
N ALA A 111 -17.97 12.63 -9.28
CA ALA A 111 -17.55 11.77 -8.17
C ALA A 111 -16.35 12.35 -7.39
N TYR A 112 -15.38 12.95 -8.10
CA TYR A 112 -14.26 13.64 -7.48
C TYR A 112 -14.72 14.88 -6.69
N ALA A 113 -15.57 15.73 -7.27
CA ALA A 113 -16.12 16.90 -6.61
C ALA A 113 -16.96 16.53 -5.37
N ALA A 114 -17.73 15.45 -5.45
CA ALA A 114 -18.47 14.90 -4.32
C ALA A 114 -17.52 14.39 -3.22
N GLY A 115 -16.41 13.74 -3.59
CA GLY A 115 -15.37 13.30 -2.66
C GLY A 115 -14.65 14.46 -1.95
N GLU A 116 -14.31 15.52 -2.69
CA GLU A 116 -13.73 16.76 -2.12
C GLU A 116 -14.70 17.43 -1.15
N ALA A 117 -15.99 17.52 -1.51
CA ALA A 117 -17.02 18.09 -0.65
C ALA A 117 -17.28 17.25 0.62
N ALA A 118 -17.23 15.92 0.51
CA ALA A 118 -17.39 15.01 1.64
C ALA A 118 -16.16 14.99 2.58
N GLY A 119 -14.97 15.35 2.07
CA GLY A 119 -13.70 15.41 2.82
C GLY A 119 -13.51 16.64 3.70
N GLY A 120 -14.53 17.50 3.83
CA GLY A 120 -14.61 18.72 4.64
C GLY A 120 -13.39 19.15 5.46
N ARG A 121 -12.36 19.68 4.78
CA ARG A 121 -11.56 20.86 5.16
C ARG A 121 -10.65 21.26 3.99
N PRO A 122 -10.67 22.53 3.54
CA PRO A 122 -9.69 23.01 2.57
C PRO A 122 -8.27 22.94 3.19
N ALA A 123 -7.30 22.47 2.42
CA ALA A 123 -5.88 22.40 2.81
C ALA A 123 -5.20 23.79 2.96
N THR A 124 -5.98 24.86 3.00
CA THR A 124 -5.54 26.25 3.07
C THR A 124 -6.13 26.95 4.30
N ALA A 125 -5.68 26.54 5.49
CA ALA A 125 -5.70 27.44 6.64
C ALA A 125 -4.47 27.16 7.49
N ALA A 126 -3.61 28.17 7.62
CA ALA A 126 -2.50 28.20 8.54
C ALA A 126 -3.00 27.99 9.97
N GLY A 127 -2.96 26.75 10.45
CA GLY A 127 -3.20 26.38 11.84
C GLY A 127 -1.87 26.31 12.57
N ARG A 128 -1.73 27.15 13.59
CA ARG A 128 -0.57 27.22 14.50
C ARG A 128 -0.21 25.83 15.03
N ASN A 129 1.09 25.55 15.09
CA ASN A 129 1.65 24.33 15.64
C ASN A 129 1.13 24.10 17.07
N ASP A 130 0.36 23.05 17.25
CA ASP A 130 0.03 22.50 18.56
C ASP A 130 0.85 21.21 18.75
N PRO A 131 1.89 21.21 19.60
CA PRO A 131 2.87 20.13 19.69
C PRO A 131 2.33 18.84 20.32
N GLU A 132 1.11 18.82 20.85
CA GLU A 132 0.57 17.66 21.60
C GLU A 132 -0.41 16.76 20.83
N ARG A 133 -0.72 17.02 19.56
CA ARG A 133 -1.61 16.12 18.80
C ARG A 133 -0.88 14.89 18.28
N VAL A 134 -0.62 13.94 19.17
CA VAL A 134 -0.24 12.56 18.81
C VAL A 134 -1.45 11.91 18.14
N LEU A 135 -1.47 11.93 16.80
CA LEU A 135 -2.35 11.05 16.04
C LEU A 135 -1.77 9.63 16.12
N GLU A 136 -2.25 8.87 17.10
CA GLU A 136 -2.08 7.43 17.13
C GLU A 136 -2.91 6.83 15.98
N ARG A 137 -2.28 6.72 14.80
CA ARG A 137 -2.82 5.94 13.68
C ARG A 137 -1.69 5.19 12.99
N ASP A 138 -1.64 3.91 13.29
CA ASP A 138 -0.95 2.89 12.51
C ASP A 138 -1.46 2.97 11.06
N PRO A 139 -0.60 2.97 10.02
CA PRO A 139 -1.05 2.92 8.64
C PRO A 139 -1.74 1.59 8.36
N ILE A 140 -3.07 1.62 8.33
CA ILE A 140 -3.90 0.63 7.66
C ILE A 140 -3.77 0.88 6.16
N ASN A 141 -2.86 0.16 5.50
CA ASN A 141 -3.12 -0.39 4.17
C ASN A 141 -2.09 -1.49 3.83
N VAL A 142 -2.37 -2.70 4.28
CA VAL A 142 -2.04 -3.88 3.47
C VAL A 142 -3.42 -4.39 3.07
N PRO A 143 -3.74 -4.51 1.77
CA PRO A 143 -4.96 -5.17 1.37
C PRO A 143 -4.96 -6.55 2.04
N ASP A 144 -5.91 -6.79 2.94
CA ASP A 144 -6.20 -8.15 3.36
C ASP A 144 -6.54 -8.89 2.07
N PRO A 145 -5.80 -9.95 1.70
CA PRO A 145 -6.33 -10.83 0.69
C PRO A 145 -7.63 -11.34 1.29
N ILE A 146 -8.74 -11.10 0.58
CA ILE A 146 -10.11 -11.53 0.92
C ILE A 146 -10.16 -13.06 1.17
N GLU A 147 -9.09 -13.77 0.83
CA GLU A 147 -8.80 -15.14 1.19
C GLU A 147 -7.53 -15.26 2.04
N LEU A 148 -7.57 -16.08 3.08
CA LEU A 148 -6.41 -16.42 3.92
C LEU A 148 -5.18 -16.77 3.05
N SER A 149 -4.04 -16.12 3.31
CA SER A 149 -2.76 -16.45 2.66
C SER A 149 -2.41 -17.93 2.90
N ASP A 150 -1.75 -18.60 1.94
CA ASP A 150 -1.36 -20.01 2.07
C ASP A 150 -0.55 -20.30 3.34
N ARG A 151 0.26 -19.33 3.78
CA ARG A 151 1.01 -19.41 5.05
C ARG A 151 0.11 -19.36 6.28
N GLN A 152 -0.95 -18.56 6.24
CA GLN A 152 -1.96 -18.49 7.29
C GLN A 152 -2.80 -19.78 7.32
N ARG A 153 -3.22 -20.29 6.16
CA ARG A 153 -3.92 -21.59 6.03
C ARG A 153 -3.06 -22.73 6.58
N TRP A 154 -1.80 -22.78 6.21
CA TRP A 154 -0.83 -23.77 6.70
C TRP A 154 -0.69 -23.72 8.22
N PHE A 155 -0.56 -22.52 8.80
CA PHE A 155 -0.45 -22.36 10.24
C PHE A 155 -1.74 -22.79 10.96
N LEU A 156 -2.92 -22.43 10.43
CA LEU A 156 -4.20 -22.86 10.99
C LEU A 156 -4.38 -24.37 10.96
N ALA A 157 -3.97 -25.04 9.88
CA ALA A 157 -4.01 -26.50 9.79
C ALA A 157 -3.17 -27.15 10.90
N ARG A 158 -1.95 -26.64 11.13
CA ARG A 158 -1.06 -27.14 12.19
C ARG A 158 -1.63 -26.95 13.59
N VAL A 159 -2.25 -25.80 13.86
CA VAL A 159 -2.92 -25.56 15.14
C VAL A 159 -4.15 -26.46 15.30
N ALA A 160 -4.90 -26.73 14.21
CA ALA A 160 -6.04 -27.64 14.22
C ALA A 160 -5.63 -29.10 14.53
N GLU A 161 -4.45 -29.52 14.07
CA GLU A 161 -3.83 -30.80 14.40
C GLU A 161 -3.29 -30.87 15.85
N GLY A 162 -3.41 -29.78 16.62
CA GLY A 162 -2.91 -29.71 18.00
C GLY A 162 -1.39 -29.54 18.12
N ILE A 163 -0.70 -29.30 17.01
CA ILE A 163 0.76 -29.14 16.98
C ILE A 163 1.13 -27.79 17.58
N ARG A 164 2.11 -27.78 18.48
CA ARG A 164 2.69 -26.53 19.02
C ARG A 164 3.56 -25.88 17.95
N CYS A 165 3.08 -24.78 17.39
CA CYS A 165 3.82 -23.96 16.45
C CYS A 165 3.61 -22.46 16.75
N GLY A 166 4.54 -21.63 16.30
CA GLY A 166 4.49 -20.19 16.42
C GLY A 166 5.21 -19.49 15.27
N ALA A 167 5.57 -18.23 15.48
CA ALA A 167 6.14 -17.39 14.43
C ALA A 167 7.49 -17.93 13.90
N ARG A 168 8.26 -18.69 14.70
CA ARG A 168 9.54 -19.25 14.26
C ARG A 168 9.34 -20.37 13.24
N GLU A 169 8.33 -21.21 13.45
CA GLU A 169 8.01 -22.34 12.58
C GLU A 169 7.48 -21.84 11.24
N ILE A 170 6.66 -20.78 11.26
CA ILE A 170 6.25 -20.08 10.02
C ILE A 170 7.48 -19.52 9.29
N ALA A 171 8.36 -18.81 10.01
CA ALA A 171 9.55 -18.20 9.43
C ALA A 171 10.47 -19.25 8.79
N ALA A 172 10.68 -20.39 9.45
CA ALA A 172 11.50 -21.49 8.95
C ALA A 172 10.87 -22.18 7.74
N ALA A 173 9.59 -22.54 7.80
CA ALA A 173 8.92 -23.28 6.74
C ALA A 173 8.75 -22.47 5.43
N TRP A 174 8.66 -21.14 5.54
CA TRP A 174 8.38 -20.25 4.41
C TRP A 174 9.52 -19.28 4.06
N GLN A 175 10.65 -19.39 4.76
CA GLN A 175 11.82 -18.48 4.63
C GLN A 175 11.44 -16.99 4.71
N VAL A 176 10.53 -16.64 5.61
CA VAL A 176 10.12 -15.24 5.85
C VAL A 176 10.72 -14.68 7.13
N SER A 177 10.79 -13.36 7.24
CA SER A 177 11.23 -12.72 8.48
C SER A 177 10.31 -13.05 9.67
N LEU A 178 10.86 -13.07 10.89
CA LEU A 178 10.06 -13.28 12.11
C LEU A 178 8.97 -12.21 12.29
N LYS A 179 9.22 -10.99 11.80
CA LYS A 179 8.22 -9.90 11.82
C LYS A 179 7.03 -10.23 10.93
N THR A 180 7.28 -10.75 9.72
CA THR A 180 6.24 -11.18 8.79
C THR A 180 5.42 -12.31 9.40
N ALA A 181 6.08 -13.34 9.94
CA ALA A 181 5.41 -14.45 10.59
C ALA A 181 4.53 -14.02 11.78
N ARG A 182 4.98 -13.07 12.60
CA ARG A 182 4.17 -12.49 13.69
C ARG A 182 2.97 -11.72 13.16
N ARG A 183 3.13 -10.99 12.05
CA ARG A 183 2.04 -10.26 11.39
C ARG A 183 0.96 -11.23 10.92
N ASP A 184 1.33 -12.37 10.36
CA ASP A 184 0.37 -13.39 9.87
C ASP A 184 -0.48 -13.95 11.01
N ILE A 185 0.17 -14.30 12.12
CA ILE A 185 -0.52 -14.76 13.35
C ILE A 185 -1.43 -13.65 13.87
N GLY A 186 -0.95 -12.40 13.92
CA GLY A 186 -1.75 -11.27 14.38
C GLY A 186 -2.98 -11.02 13.51
N ALA A 187 -2.88 -11.20 12.19
CA ALA A 187 -4.02 -11.12 11.28
C ALA A 187 -5.05 -12.23 11.55
N LEU A 188 -4.61 -13.46 11.83
CA LEU A 188 -5.49 -14.56 12.23
C LEU A 188 -6.22 -14.31 13.56
N GLN A 189 -5.53 -13.70 14.53
CA GLN A 189 -6.14 -13.32 15.81
C GLN A 189 -7.17 -12.19 15.64
N LYS A 190 -6.88 -11.19 14.81
CA LYS A 190 -7.83 -10.10 14.47
C LYS A 190 -9.08 -10.63 13.78
N ALA A 191 -8.92 -11.62 12.91
CA ALA A 191 -10.04 -12.31 12.25
C ALA A 191 -10.79 -13.30 13.18
N GLN A 192 -10.43 -13.38 14.46
CA GLN A 192 -11.03 -14.29 15.44
C GLN A 192 -11.00 -15.78 15.04
N LEU A 193 -10.02 -16.18 14.23
CA LEU A 193 -9.81 -17.57 13.82
C LEU A 193 -8.85 -18.31 14.76
N LEU A 194 -8.18 -17.57 15.65
CA LEU A 194 -7.09 -18.04 16.48
C LEU A 194 -7.01 -17.24 17.79
N GLU A 195 -6.81 -17.92 18.90
CA GLU A 195 -6.53 -17.33 20.21
C GLU A 195 -5.20 -17.85 20.78
N TYR A 196 -4.55 -17.06 21.63
CA TYR A 196 -3.38 -17.50 22.39
C TYR A 196 -3.79 -17.82 23.82
N VAL A 197 -3.57 -19.06 24.26
CA VAL A 197 -4.02 -19.59 25.55
C VAL A 197 -2.82 -19.91 26.43
N GLY A 198 -2.80 -19.34 27.63
CA GLY A 198 -1.80 -19.58 28.66
C GLY A 198 -0.80 -18.45 28.86
N SER A 199 0.25 -18.70 29.65
CA SER A 199 1.24 -17.67 29.99
C SER A 199 2.16 -17.33 28.81
N ARG A 200 2.76 -16.14 28.81
CA ARG A 200 3.66 -15.69 27.73
C ARG A 200 4.83 -16.64 27.41
N ARG A 201 5.23 -17.49 28.37
CA ARG A 201 6.33 -18.47 28.21
C ARG A 201 5.86 -19.90 27.90
N LYS A 202 4.66 -20.29 28.34
CA LYS A 202 4.17 -21.69 28.23
C LYS A 202 2.86 -21.80 27.44
N GLY A 203 2.31 -20.70 26.95
CA GLY A 203 1.07 -20.65 26.21
C GLY A 203 1.21 -21.18 24.78
N ARG A 204 0.07 -21.46 24.16
CA ARG A 204 -0.04 -22.01 22.82
C ARG A 204 -1.18 -21.37 22.07
N TYR A 205 -1.13 -21.43 20.75
CA TYR A 205 -2.26 -21.02 19.93
C TYR A 205 -3.32 -22.13 19.86
N ARG A 206 -4.59 -21.73 19.82
CA ARG A 206 -5.76 -22.60 19.63
C ARG A 206 -6.69 -21.94 18.61
N ARG A 207 -7.40 -22.73 17.80
CA ARG A 207 -8.49 -22.17 16.97
C ARG A 207 -9.63 -21.74 17.87
N THR A 208 -10.14 -20.55 17.61
CA THR A 208 -11.37 -20.08 18.24
C THR A 208 -12.53 -20.90 17.65
N SER A 209 -13.30 -21.55 18.52
CA SER A 209 -14.55 -22.19 18.13
C SER A 209 -15.57 -21.08 17.86
N GLY A 210 -15.95 -20.92 16.59
CA GLY A 210 -17.18 -20.19 16.25
C GLY A 210 -18.40 -21.02 16.61
#